data_AF-A0ABD2P4I4-F1
#
_entry.id   AF-A0ABD2P4I4-F1
#
_cell.length_a   1.000
_cell.length_b   1.000
_cell.length_c   1.000
_cell.angle_alpha   90.00
_cell.angle_beta   90.00
_cell.angle_gamma   90.00
#
_symmetry.space_group_name_H-M   'P 1'
#
loop_
_entity.id
_entity.type
_entity.pdbx_description
1 polymer ?
#
loop_
_entity_poly.entity_id
_entity_poly.type
_entity_poly.pdbx_seq_one_letter_code
_entity_poly.pdbx_strand_id
1 'polypeptide(L)'
;MCVMFWGGIMLVGKTDLISFSASVTARNYVNLVLELIVRLWLGAHGENFFFMQDNVPPHTINLARHYLETEGIAILDWPACSPDLNPVEHLWEYLKRKITSRQDNRRIPQHLIQAATEEWQNITPEEDKT
;
A
#
# COMPACT_ATOMS: atom_id res chain seq x y z
N MET A 1 2.23 15.43 -14.03
CA MET A 1 2.97 14.67 -13.00
C MET A 1 1.94 13.88 -12.21
N CYS A 2 2.10 12.57 -12.06
CA CYS A 2 1.23 11.70 -11.27
C CYS A 2 1.94 11.31 -9.97
N VAL A 3 1.21 11.27 -8.86
CA VAL A 3 1.72 10.75 -7.58
C VAL A 3 1.17 9.33 -7.42
N MET A 4 2.04 8.38 -7.10
CA MET A 4 1.64 7.01 -6.77
C MET A 4 1.66 6.86 -5.26
N PHE A 5 0.73 6.06 -4.73
CA PHE A 5 0.66 5.78 -3.29
C PHE A 5 0.73 4.28 -3.05
N TRP A 6 1.28 3.90 -1.90
CA TRP A 6 1.22 2.54 -1.37
C TRP A 6 0.74 2.61 0.08
N GLY A 7 -0.13 1.68 0.45
CA GLY A 7 -0.62 1.49 1.80
C GLY A 7 -1.00 0.03 1.99
N GLY A 8 -0.77 -0.48 3.19
CA GLY A 8 -1.16 -1.81 3.61
C GLY A 8 -2.23 -1.74 4.69
N ILE A 9 -3.08 -2.76 4.73
CA ILE A 9 -4.10 -2.94 5.76
C ILE A 9 -4.01 -4.35 6.35
N MET A 10 -4.49 -4.46 7.58
CA MET A 10 -4.64 -5.70 8.33
C MET A 10 -5.84 -5.53 9.28
N LEU A 11 -6.40 -6.62 9.77
CA LEU A 11 -7.53 -6.58 10.71
C LEU A 11 -7.30 -5.67 11.94
N VAL A 12 -6.05 -5.50 12.35
CA VAL A 12 -5.67 -4.72 13.54
C VAL A 12 -5.28 -3.27 13.23
N GLY A 13 -5.30 -2.87 11.95
CA GLY A 13 -5.00 -1.50 11.54
C GLY A 13 -4.36 -1.40 10.16
N LYS A 14 -3.80 -0.23 9.87
CA LYS A 14 -3.23 0.11 8.57
C LYS A 14 -1.83 0.70 8.70
N THR A 15 -1.04 0.63 7.64
CA THR A 15 0.28 1.25 7.57
C THR A 15 0.14 2.77 7.42
N ASP A 16 1.26 3.49 7.53
CA ASP A 16 1.34 4.83 6.95
C ASP A 16 1.25 4.77 5.41
N LEU A 17 0.81 5.86 4.81
CA LEU A 17 0.72 6.01 3.36
C LEU A 17 2.08 6.45 2.79
N ILE A 18 2.67 5.62 1.93
CA ILE A 18 3.90 5.95 1.21
C ILE A 18 3.53 6.63 -0.10
N SER A 19 4.20 7.74 -0.43
CA SER A 19 4.08 8.38 -1.75
C SER A 19 5.34 8.21 -2.58
N PHE A 20 5.16 8.03 -3.90
CA PHE A 20 6.23 8.01 -4.89
C PHE A 20 6.03 9.17 -5.85
N SER A 21 7.08 9.97 -6.05
CA SER A 21 7.10 11.11 -6.96
C SER A 21 7.25 10.72 -8.44
N ALA A 22 7.46 9.43 -8.72
CA ALA A 22 7.62 8.85 -10.05
C ALA A 22 7.06 7.41 -10.08
N SER A 23 7.22 6.72 -11.22
CA SER A 23 6.85 5.31 -11.35
C SER A 23 7.51 4.44 -10.28
N VAL A 24 6.74 3.49 -9.74
CA VAL A 24 7.24 2.51 -8.77
C VAL A 24 8.21 1.56 -9.49
N THR A 25 9.48 1.59 -9.08
CA THR A 25 10.49 0.64 -9.56
C THR A 25 10.65 -0.49 -8.55
N ALA A 26 11.15 -1.64 -9.00
CA ALA A 26 11.46 -2.77 -8.13
C ALA A 26 12.32 -2.38 -6.92
N ARG A 27 13.34 -1.54 -7.17
CA ARG A 27 14.28 -1.09 -6.13
C ARG A 27 13.60 -0.23 -5.07
N ASN A 28 12.79 0.75 -5.50
CA ASN A 28 12.09 1.60 -4.55
C ASN A 28 10.98 0.85 -3.83
N TYR A 29 10.36 -0.14 -4.49
CA TYR A 29 9.41 -1.04 -3.83
C TYR A 29 10.10 -1.84 -2.71
N VAL A 30 11.23 -2.48 -2.97
CA VAL A 30 11.99 -3.19 -1.94
C VAL A 30 12.38 -2.24 -0.79
N ASN A 31 13.04 -1.13 -1.11
CA ASN A 31 13.62 -0.25 -0.10
C ASN A 31 12.57 0.49 0.74
N LEU A 32 11.46 0.90 0.14
CA LEU A 32 10.47 1.75 0.83
C LEU A 32 9.29 0.95 1.38
N VAL A 33 8.91 -0.14 0.73
CA VAL A 33 7.76 -0.96 1.14
C VAL A 33 8.22 -2.20 1.88
N LEU A 34 9.00 -3.06 1.22
CA LEU A 34 9.31 -4.38 1.80
C LEU A 34 10.21 -4.25 3.04
N GLU A 35 11.27 -3.46 2.93
CA GLU A 35 12.28 -3.33 3.99
C GLU A 35 11.78 -2.50 5.19
N LEU A 36 11.11 -1.38 4.92
CA LEU A 36 10.70 -0.45 5.98
C LEU A 36 9.33 -0.75 6.57
N ILE A 37 8.47 -1.49 5.88
CA ILE A 37 7.12 -1.78 6.37
C ILE A 37 6.94 -3.29 6.53
N VAL A 38 6.96 -4.05 5.43
CA VAL A 38 6.55 -5.47 5.46
C VAL A 38 7.42 -6.28 6.41
N ARG A 39 8.73 -6.07 6.38
CA ARG A 39 9.69 -6.73 7.29
C ARG A 39 9.46 -6.37 8.76
N LEU A 40 9.15 -5.10 9.07
CA LEU A 40 8.85 -4.69 10.45
C LEU A 40 7.55 -5.33 10.94
N TRP A 41 6.55 -5.44 10.06
CA TRP A 41 5.27 -6.07 10.37
C TRP A 41 5.42 -7.58 10.57
N LEU A 42 6.26 -8.25 9.77
CA LEU A 42 6.65 -9.64 10.03
C LEU A 42 7.28 -9.77 11.42
N GLY A 43 8.19 -8.88 11.81
CA GLY A 43 8.79 -8.88 13.14
C GLY A 43 7.79 -8.64 14.28
N ALA A 44 6.74 -7.85 14.04
CA ALA A 44 5.71 -7.54 15.03
C ALA A 44 4.63 -8.63 15.16
N HIS A 45 4.30 -9.33 14.07
CA HIS A 45 3.18 -10.29 14.02
C HIS A 45 3.63 -11.76 13.95
N GLY A 46 4.91 -12.02 13.68
CA GLY A 46 5.50 -13.36 13.67
C GLY A 46 5.08 -14.21 12.48
N GLU A 47 5.26 -15.52 12.61
CA GLU A 47 5.14 -16.51 11.51
C GLU A 47 3.72 -16.64 10.92
N ASN A 48 2.70 -16.10 11.59
CA ASN A 48 1.32 -16.08 11.08
C ASN A 48 1.03 -14.86 10.18
N PHE A 49 2.04 -14.03 9.90
CA PHE A 49 1.91 -12.90 8.98
C PHE A 49 2.02 -13.38 7.53
N PHE A 50 0.97 -13.14 6.75
CA PHE A 50 0.95 -13.38 5.32
C PHE A 50 0.86 -12.04 4.59
N PHE A 51 1.78 -11.82 3.65
CA PHE A 51 1.79 -10.63 2.83
C PHE A 51 0.99 -10.84 1.55
N MET A 52 -0.02 -10.01 1.34
CA MET A 52 -0.81 -9.97 0.11
C MET A 52 -0.39 -8.78 -0.74
N GLN A 53 -0.08 -9.00 -2.01
CA GLN A 53 0.24 -7.96 -2.99
C GLN A 53 -0.36 -8.31 -4.36
N ASP A 54 -0.57 -7.29 -5.20
CA ASP A 54 -0.98 -7.48 -6.59
C ASP A 54 0.20 -7.92 -7.48
N ASN A 55 -0.11 -8.61 -8.58
CA ASN A 55 0.88 -9.19 -9.48
C ASN A 55 1.46 -8.16 -10.50
N VAL A 56 1.60 -6.90 -10.12
CA VAL A 56 2.16 -5.87 -11.02
C VAL A 56 3.67 -6.06 -11.23
N PRO A 57 4.24 -5.63 -12.38
CA PRO A 57 5.62 -5.94 -12.75
C PRO A 57 6.70 -5.54 -11.71
N PRO A 58 6.62 -4.40 -11.01
CA PRO A 58 7.59 -4.05 -9.97
C PRO A 58 7.61 -5.03 -8.77
N HIS A 59 6.48 -5.68 -8.50
CA HIS A 59 6.31 -6.62 -7.39
C HIS A 59 6.73 -8.05 -7.76
N THR A 60 6.66 -8.38 -9.04
CA THR A 60 6.88 -9.75 -9.56
C THR A 60 8.25 -9.94 -10.23
N ILE A 61 9.05 -8.89 -10.34
CA ILE A 61 10.42 -8.97 -10.83
C ILE A 61 11.34 -9.63 -9.79
N ASN A 62 12.38 -10.31 -10.28
CA ASN A 62 13.25 -11.18 -9.48
C ASN A 62 13.79 -10.52 -8.21
N LEU A 63 14.04 -9.20 -8.23
CA LEU A 63 14.54 -8.47 -7.07
C LEU A 63 13.57 -8.51 -5.89
N ALA A 64 12.29 -8.18 -6.11
CA ALA A 64 11.28 -8.17 -5.06
C ALA A 64 10.98 -9.60 -4.57
N ARG A 65 10.87 -10.57 -5.49
CA ARG A 65 10.66 -11.98 -5.13
C ARG A 65 11.81 -12.52 -4.27
N HIS A 66 13.05 -12.28 -4.69
CA HIS A 66 14.22 -12.76 -3.95
C HIS A 66 14.34 -12.13 -2.56
N TYR A 67 13.96 -10.85 -2.41
CA TYR A 67 13.91 -10.21 -1.11
C TYR A 67 12.89 -10.88 -0.18
N LEU A 68 11.66 -11.12 -0.67
CA LEU A 68 10.60 -11.77 0.10
C LEU A 68 11.02 -13.18 0.55
N GLU A 69 11.64 -13.95 -0.34
CA GLU A 69 12.18 -15.29 -0.02
C GLU A 69 13.29 -15.23 1.04
N THR A 70 14.21 -14.26 0.93
CA THR A 70 15.36 -14.15 1.85
C THR A 70 14.94 -13.72 3.25
N GLU A 71 13.94 -12.86 3.36
CA GLU A 71 13.39 -12.42 4.66
C GLU A 71 12.34 -13.41 5.22
N GLY A 72 12.04 -14.50 4.52
CA GLY A 72 11.05 -15.50 4.96
C GLY A 72 9.61 -14.95 4.97
N ILE A 73 9.31 -13.94 4.17
CA ILE A 73 7.98 -13.33 4.09
C ILE A 73 7.09 -14.23 3.23
N ALA A 74 6.12 -14.89 3.87
CA ALA A 74 5.12 -15.71 3.18
C ALA A 74 4.18 -14.82 2.35
N ILE A 75 4.06 -15.11 1.06
CA ILE A 75 3.12 -14.43 0.16
C ILE A 75 1.82 -15.22 0.12
N LEU A 76 0.68 -14.53 0.22
CA LEU A 76 -0.62 -15.13 -0.03
C LEU A 76 -0.84 -15.26 -1.54
N ASP A 77 -0.99 -16.49 -2.03
CA ASP A 77 -1.33 -16.75 -3.43
C ASP A 77 -2.72 -16.17 -3.74
N TRP A 78 -2.75 -15.11 -4.53
CA TRP A 78 -3.99 -14.43 -4.94
C TRP A 78 -4.17 -14.44 -6.46
N PRO A 79 -5.40 -14.61 -6.98
CA PRO A 79 -5.64 -14.59 -8.41
C PRO A 79 -5.23 -13.24 -9.02
N ALA A 80 -4.45 -13.29 -10.11
CA ALA A 80 -4.16 -12.09 -10.89
C ALA A 80 -5.48 -11.51 -11.46
N CYS A 81 -5.61 -10.18 -11.45
CA CYS A 81 -6.77 -9.45 -12.00
C CYS A 81 -8.08 -9.58 -11.22
N SER A 82 -8.04 -9.81 -9.90
CA SER A 82 -9.22 -9.71 -9.03
C SER A 82 -9.14 -8.53 -8.05
N PRO A 83 -9.14 -7.27 -8.55
CA PRO A 83 -9.13 -6.09 -7.68
C PRO A 83 -10.37 -6.05 -6.78
N ASP A 84 -11.53 -6.51 -7.27
CA ASP A 84 -12.80 -6.54 -6.54
C ASP A 84 -12.76 -7.42 -5.27
N LEU A 85 -11.77 -8.30 -5.14
CA LEU A 85 -11.60 -9.14 -3.97
C LEU A 85 -10.56 -8.57 -2.99
N ASN A 86 -9.82 -7.52 -3.36
CA ASN A 86 -8.81 -6.91 -2.51
C ASN A 86 -9.47 -5.86 -1.60
N PRO A 87 -9.56 -6.09 -0.28
CA PRO A 87 -10.26 -5.18 0.63
C PRO A 87 -9.68 -3.75 0.63
N VAL A 88 -8.41 -3.58 0.23
CA VAL A 88 -7.79 -2.25 0.14
C VAL A 88 -8.36 -1.40 -1.01
N GLU A 89 -8.97 -2.01 -2.03
CA GLU A 89 -9.55 -1.26 -3.16
C GLU A 89 -10.74 -0.40 -2.73
N HIS A 90 -11.56 -0.90 -1.81
CA HIS A 90 -12.65 -0.12 -1.21
C HIS A 90 -12.10 1.12 -0.47
N LEU A 91 -11.00 0.96 0.27
CA LEU A 91 -10.34 2.08 0.92
C LEU A 91 -9.72 3.05 -0.08
N TRP A 92 -9.16 2.56 -1.19
CA TRP A 92 -8.67 3.44 -2.25
C TRP A 92 -9.79 4.24 -2.90
N GLU A 93 -10.96 3.65 -3.12
CA GLU A 93 -12.13 4.37 -3.61
C GLU A 93 -12.62 5.42 -2.60
N TYR A 94 -12.73 5.04 -1.32
CA TYR A 94 -13.09 5.97 -0.25
C TYR A 94 -12.12 7.15 -0.18
N LEU A 95 -10.81 6.87 -0.19
CA LEU A 95 -9.76 7.89 -0.16
C LEU A 95 -9.86 8.82 -1.37
N LYS A 96 -10.06 8.28 -2.58
CA LYS A 96 -10.25 9.08 -3.81
C LYS A 96 -11.46 10.01 -3.65
N ARG A 97 -12.58 9.55 -3.08
CA ARG A 97 -13.78 10.39 -2.86
C ARG A 97 -13.50 11.52 -1.87
N LYS A 98 -12.83 11.22 -0.75
CA LYS A 98 -12.45 12.23 0.25
C LYS A 98 -11.53 13.29 -0.30
N ILE A 99 -10.43 12.87 -0.95
CA ILE A 99 -9.51 13.78 -1.64
C ILE A 99 -10.28 14.59 -2.70
N THR A 100 -11.21 13.97 -3.44
CA THR A 100 -12.00 14.64 -4.48
C THR A 100 -12.90 15.75 -3.90
N SER A 101 -13.43 15.55 -2.70
CA SER A 101 -14.30 16.50 -2.00
C SER A 101 -13.59 17.71 -1.38
N ARG A 102 -12.26 17.66 -1.23
CA ARG A 102 -11.48 18.78 -0.68
C ARG A 102 -11.43 19.98 -1.64
N GLN A 103 -11.46 21.17 -1.05
CA GLN A 103 -11.42 22.46 -1.77
C GLN A 103 -9.99 22.99 -1.99
N ASP A 104 -8.96 22.24 -1.58
CA ASP A 104 -7.55 22.59 -1.71
C ASP A 104 -7.01 22.45 -3.15
N ASN A 105 -5.93 23.17 -3.44
CA ASN A 105 -5.31 23.19 -4.77
C ASN A 105 -4.47 21.94 -5.02
N ARG A 106 -5.14 20.86 -5.42
CA ARG A 106 -4.60 19.51 -5.70
C ARG A 106 -3.80 19.39 -7.00
N ARG A 107 -3.61 20.50 -7.74
CA ARG A 107 -2.73 20.53 -8.93
C ARG A 107 -1.25 20.52 -8.56
N ILE A 108 -0.93 20.77 -7.29
CA ILE A 108 0.44 20.73 -6.74
C ILE A 108 0.65 19.36 -6.07
N PRO A 109 1.66 18.56 -6.49
CA PRO A 109 1.90 17.23 -5.95
C PRO A 109 2.01 17.18 -4.42
N GLN A 110 2.65 18.17 -3.80
CA GLN A 110 2.79 18.23 -2.34
C GLN A 110 1.45 18.37 -1.62
N HIS A 111 0.54 19.21 -2.12
CA HIS A 111 -0.81 19.32 -1.53
C HIS A 111 -1.60 18.03 -1.71
N LEU A 112 -1.44 17.34 -2.85
CA LEU A 112 -2.09 16.04 -3.06
C LEU A 112 -1.56 14.99 -2.09
N ILE A 113 -0.23 14.93 -1.87
CA ILE A 113 0.39 14.01 -0.90
C ILE A 113 -0.12 14.31 0.50
N GLN A 114 -0.08 15.57 0.93
CA GLN A 114 -0.57 15.98 2.24
C GLN A 114 -2.04 15.59 2.44
N ALA A 115 -2.89 15.91 1.45
CA ALA A 115 -4.30 15.58 1.54
C ALA A 115 -4.56 14.08 1.60
N ALA A 116 -3.85 13.29 0.79
CA ALA A 116 -3.96 11.84 0.81
C ALA A 116 -3.50 11.26 2.15
N THR A 117 -2.39 11.75 2.71
CA THR A 117 -1.90 11.29 4.01
C THR A 117 -2.88 11.63 5.13
N GLU A 118 -3.43 12.85 5.17
CA GLU A 118 -4.40 13.26 6.19
C GLU A 118 -5.69 12.43 6.12
N GLU A 119 -6.27 12.27 4.92
CA GLU A 119 -7.48 11.46 4.76
C GLU A 119 -7.22 9.99 5.06
N TRP A 120 -6.05 9.46 4.68
CA TRP A 120 -5.66 8.09 5.04
C TRP A 120 -5.59 7.90 6.55
N GLN A 121 -5.07 8.87 7.31
CA GLN A 121 -5.04 8.78 8.78
C GLN A 121 -6.41 8.84 9.43
N ASN A 122 -7.38 9.47 8.77
CA ASN A 122 -8.75 9.57 9.28
C ASN A 122 -9.62 8.34 8.98
N ILE A 123 -9.16 7.38 8.17
CA ILE A 123 -9.88 6.13 7.93
C ILE A 123 -9.98 5.35 9.24
N THR A 124 -11.22 5.12 9.68
CA THR A 124 -11.53 4.42 10.93
C THR A 124 -11.71 2.91 10.71
N PRO A 125 -11.59 2.07 11.76
CA PRO A 125 -11.79 0.61 11.65
C PRO A 125 -13.21 0.17 11.25
N GLU A 126 -14.20 1.07 11.26
CA GLU A 126 -15.55 0.80 10.78
C GLU A 126 -15.64 0.92 9.24
N GLU A 127 -14.81 1.77 8.66
CA GLU A 127 -14.69 2.00 7.22
C GLU A 127 -13.75 0.98 6.56
N ASP A 128 -12.97 0.25 7.37
CA ASP A 128 -12.06 -0.85 7.00
C ASP A 128 -12.78 -2.21 6.89
N LYS A 129 -14.09 -2.28 7.20
CA LYS A 129 -14.86 -3.54 7.31
C LYS A 129 -15.81 -3.84 6.14
N THR A 130 -15.79 -3.05 5.07
CA THR A 130 -16.63 -3.26 3.88
C THR A 130 -15.92 -3.98 2.77
#